data_AF-T1BYJ1-F1
#
_entry.id   AF-T1BYJ1-F1
#
_cell.length_a   1.000
_cell.length_b   1.000
_cell.length_c   1.000
_cell.angle_alpha   90.00
_cell.angle_beta   90.00
_cell.angle_gamma   90.00
#
_symmetry.space_group_name_H-M   'P 1'
#
loop_
_entity.id
_entity.type
_entity.pdbx_description
1 polymer ?
#
loop_
_entity_poly.entity_id
_entity_poly.type
_entity_poly.pdbx_seq_one_letter_code
_entity_poly.pdbx_strand_id
1 'polypeptide(L)' 'FHLGRLDVWSIDDLGVRKGYSSIFGLEELIKAKVLEPLGERFRPYRSILAWYCWAAVDQGNELWD' A
#
# COMPACT_ATOMS: atom_id res chain seq x y z
N PHE A 1 1.49 9.30 -10.53
CA PHE A 1 1.78 8.18 -11.46
C PHE A 1 2.02 8.67 -12.91
N HIS A 2 3.02 9.53 -13.17
CA HIS A 2 3.19 10.15 -14.51
C HIS A 2 4.17 9.42 -15.46
N LEU A 3 4.84 8.35 -15.03
CA LEU A 3 5.95 7.72 -15.79
C LEU A 3 5.75 6.22 -16.10
N GLY A 4 4.55 5.66 -15.90
CA GLY A 4 4.25 4.26 -16.25
C GLY A 4 5.12 3.20 -15.57
N ARG A 5 5.88 3.55 -14.52
CA ARG A 5 6.77 2.63 -13.81
C ARG A 5 5.93 1.64 -12.99
N LEU A 6 5.93 0.38 -13.39
CA LEU A 6 5.16 -0.69 -12.73
C LEU A 6 5.84 -1.22 -11.46
N ASP A 7 7.11 -0.90 -11.24
CA ASP A 7 7.92 -1.45 -10.13
C ASP A 7 8.35 -0.40 -9.08
N VAL A 8 7.43 0.49 -8.69
CA VAL A 8 7.66 1.51 -7.64
C VAL A 8 7.03 1.06 -6.33
N TRP A 9 7.80 1.11 -5.24
CA TRP A 9 7.34 0.74 -3.90
C TRP A 9 7.42 1.94 -2.96
N SER A 10 6.29 2.62 -2.77
CA SER A 10 6.18 3.86 -2.01
C SER A 10 6.06 3.60 -0.50
N ILE A 11 7.14 3.12 0.13
CA ILE A 11 7.13 2.69 1.55
C ILE A 11 6.81 3.81 2.55
N ASP A 12 7.09 5.07 2.19
CA ASP A 12 6.84 6.24 3.06
C ASP A 12 5.44 6.84 2.84
N ASP A 13 4.68 6.33 1.88
CA ASP A 13 3.33 6.80 1.60
C ASP A 13 2.35 6.31 2.67
N LEU A 14 1.69 7.24 3.35
CA LEU A 14 0.76 6.92 4.43
C LEU A 14 -0.46 6.14 3.93
N GLY A 15 -0.96 6.44 2.72
CA GLY A 15 -2.07 5.72 2.10
C GLY A 15 -1.69 4.28 1.79
N VAL A 16 -0.49 4.06 1.25
CA VAL A 16 0.04 2.70 1.02
C VAL A 16 0.19 1.93 2.33
N ARG A 17 0.77 2.54 3.36
CA ARG A 17 0.95 1.89 4.66
C ARG A 17 -0.38 1.55 5.34
N LYS A 18 -1.35 2.47 5.32
CA LYS A 18 -2.70 2.24 5.85
C LYS A 18 -3.43 1.16 5.06
N GLY A 19 -3.41 1.26 3.74
CA GLY A 19 -4.04 0.29 2.85
C GLY A 19 -3.46 -1.11 3.01
N TYR A 20 -2.13 -1.23 3.10
CA TYR A 20 -1.48 -2.50 3.38
C TYR A 20 -1.92 -3.07 4.73
N SER A 21 -1.95 -2.24 5.77
CA SER A 21 -2.40 -2.67 7.10
C SER A 21 -3.85 -3.16 7.08
N SER A 22 -4.74 -2.46 6.36
CA SER A 22 -6.14 -2.86 6.17
C SER A 22 -6.28 -4.17 5.39
N ILE A 23 -5.67 -4.26 4.21
CA ILE A 23 -5.74 -5.44 3.33
C ILE A 23 -5.22 -6.70 4.02
N PHE A 24 -4.16 -6.58 4.81
CA PHE A 24 -3.52 -7.70 5.50
C PHE A 24 -3.99 -7.86 6.96
N GLY A 25 -5.00 -7.12 7.40
CA GLY A 25 -5.60 -7.27 8.73
C GLY A 25 -4.66 -6.99 9.90
N LEU A 26 -3.74 -6.04 9.75
CA LEU A 26 -2.82 -5.63 10.81
C LEU A 26 -3.54 -4.71 11.80
N GLU A 27 -3.39 -4.98 13.10
CA GLU A 27 -3.97 -4.14 14.17
C GLU A 27 -3.36 -2.74 14.21
N GLU A 28 -2.06 -2.63 13.89
CA GLU A 28 -1.32 -1.38 13.90
C GLU A 28 -0.88 -0.98 12.49
N LEU A 29 -0.69 0.34 12.30
CA LEU A 29 -0.11 0.88 11.07
C LEU A 29 1.32 0.36 10.88
N ILE A 30 1.52 -0.41 9.81
CA ILE A 30 2.85 -0.95 9.47
C ILE A 30 3.89 0.17 9.32
N LYS A 31 5.09 -0.05 9.88
CA LYS A 31 6.23 0.89 9.76
C LYS A 31 6.89 0.75 8.38
N ALA A 32 7.40 1.85 7.82
CA ALA A 32 8.03 1.87 6.49
C ALA A 32 9.15 0.81 6.36
N LYS A 33 10.03 0.71 7.37
CA LYS A 33 11.10 -0.30 7.43
C LYS A 33 10.61 -1.76 7.41
N VAL A 34 9.41 -2.01 7.93
CA VAL A 34 8.81 -3.36 7.92
C VAL A 34 8.10 -3.61 6.59
N LEU A 35 7.50 -2.57 6.00
CA LEU A 35 6.83 -2.64 4.71
C LEU A 35 7.80 -2.84 3.53
N GLU A 36 9.00 -2.28 3.61
CA GLU A 36 10.03 -2.34 2.56
C GLU A 36 10.29 -3.76 2.03
N PRO A 37 10.71 -4.75 2.85
CA PRO A 37 10.96 -6.10 2.35
C PRO A 37 9.68 -6.84 1.90
N LEU A 38 8.51 -6.46 2.42
CA LEU A 38 7.24 -7.12 2.07
C LEU A 38 6.78 -6.81 0.64
N GLY A 39 7.30 -5.73 0.05
CA GLY A 39 7.05 -5.39 -1.35
C GLY A 39 7.75 -6.32 -2.34
N GLU A 40 8.84 -6.98 -1.94
CA GLU A 40 9.70 -7.73 -2.88
C GLU A 40 8.98 -8.93 -3.52
N ARG A 41 8.04 -9.57 -2.81
CA ARG A 41 7.23 -10.67 -3.36
C ARG A 41 6.30 -10.25 -4.50
N PHE A 42 6.08 -8.95 -4.68
CA PHE A 42 5.18 -8.39 -5.69
C PHE A 42 5.94 -7.80 -6.89
N ARG A 43 7.25 -8.01 -6.98
CA ARG A 43 8.00 -7.63 -8.17
C ARG A 43 7.53 -8.44 -9.39
N PRO A 44 7.55 -7.85 -10.59
CA PRO A 44 7.93 -6.47 -10.92
C PRO A 44 6.76 -5.47 -10.87
N TYR A 45 5.68 -5.75 -10.13
CA TYR A 45 4.40 -5.03 -10.16
C TYR A 45 4.05 -4.31 -8.86
N ARG A 46 5.06 -3.85 -8.10
CA ARG A 46 4.85 -3.19 -6.80
C ARG A 46 3.95 -1.95 -6.87
N SER A 47 3.94 -1.24 -8.00
CA SER A 47 3.05 -0.09 -8.22
C SER A 47 1.57 -0.48 -8.24
N ILE A 48 1.25 -1.70 -8.68
CA ILE A 48 -0.14 -2.21 -8.72
C ILE A 48 -0.63 -2.44 -7.28
N LEU A 49 0.19 -3.07 -6.44
CA LEU A 49 -0.16 -3.25 -5.03
C LEU A 49 -0.34 -1.90 -4.31
N ALA A 50 0.53 -0.93 -4.57
CA ALA A 50 0.38 0.41 -4.01
C ALA A 50 -0.98 1.04 -4.38
N TRP A 51 -1.43 0.87 -5.63
CA TRP A 51 -2.76 1.34 -6.07
C TRP A 51 -3.90 0.65 -5.31
N TYR A 52 -3.83 -0.68 -5.12
CA TYR A 52 -4.82 -1.39 -4.30
C TYR A 52 -4.83 -0.93 -2.84
N CYS A 53 -3.68 -0.62 -2.26
CA CYS A 53 -3.61 -0.06 -0.92
C CYS A 53 -4.37 1.27 -0.84
N TRP A 54 -4.17 2.17 -1.81
CA TRP A 54 -4.90 3.42 -1.89
C TRP A 54 -6.42 3.21 -2.03
N ALA A 55 -6.85 2.30 -2.90
CA ALA A 55 -8.26 1.98 -3.08
C ALA A 55 -8.91 1.42 -1.80
N ALA A 56 -8.18 0.61 -1.03
CA ALA A 56 -8.66 0.06 0.25
C ALA A 56 -8.81 1.13 1.34
N VAL A 57 -8.00 2.20 1.30
CA VAL A 57 -8.18 3.34 2.21
C VAL A 57 -9.45 4.11 1.88
N ASP A 58 -9.74 4.30 0.59
CA ASP A 58 -10.91 5.04 0.11
C ASP A 58 -12.22 4.33 0.47
N GLN A 59 -12.31 3.02 0.21
CA GLN A 59 -13.46 2.19 0.61
C GLN A 59 -13.64 2.12 2.13
N GLY A 60 -12.53 2.17 2.87
CA GLY A 60 -12.59 2.27 4.33
C GLY A 60 -13.27 3.56 4.76
N ASN A 61 -12.92 4.70 4.15
CA ASN A 61 -13.53 6.00 4.50
C ASN A 61 -15.04 6.04 4.22
N GLU A 62 -15.52 5.45 3.11
CA GLU A 62 -16.96 5.40 2.80
C GLU A 62 -17.79 4.55 3.78
N LEU A 63 -17.17 3.63 4.53
CA LEU A 63 -17.86 2.81 5.53
C LEU A 63 -17.89 3.45 6.94
N TRP A 64 -17.21 4.57 7.15
CA TRP A 64 -17.18 5.32 8.42
C TRP A 64 -17.80 6.73 8.33
N ASP A 65 -18.35 7.11 7.18
CA ASP A 65 -19.23 8.28 6.99
C ASP A 65 -20.71 7.86 7.01
#